data_AF-A0A3L8S5M7-F1
#
_entry.id   AF-A0A3L8S5M7-F1
#
_cell.length_a   1.000
_cell.length_b   1.000
_cell.length_c   1.000
_cell.angle_alpha   90.00
_cell.angle_beta   90.00
_cell.angle_gamma   90.00
#
_symmetry.space_group_name_H-M   'P 1'
#
loop_
_entity.id
_entity.type
_entity.pdbx_description
1 polymer ?
#
loop_
_entity_poly.entity_id
_entity_poly.type
_entity_poly.pdbx_seq_one_letter_code
_entity_poly.pdbx_strand_id
1 'polypeptide(L)'
;MASGAAPGRAGAWSERPVDRFLRAGRIAARDGAALRWFHAANGSARAAQAARSDVHMVEGDVVLRGGDGEPILAHPPDTDSDITLQEWLEQMVSTNKGIKLDFKSGSQRMAAGAGCALPARTLRLAAVGPSLELLGQVGQGLDRPVWLNGDILPGPGGSCAPLDARAFLRAVTSSCPDATLSLGWTTGCQRGQVGSSPRPCLGIA
;
A
#
# COMPACT_ATOMS: atom_id res chain seq x y z
N MET A 1 -26.00 27.83 24.46
CA MET A 1 -25.80 27.97 23.00
C MET A 1 -25.05 26.74 22.52
N ALA A 2 -25.70 25.91 21.71
CA ALA A 2 -25.06 24.75 21.10
C ALA A 2 -24.13 25.25 19.98
N SER A 3 -22.83 25.01 20.13
CA SER A 3 -21.87 25.21 19.04
C SER A 3 -22.05 24.06 18.05
N GLY A 4 -22.70 24.33 16.93
CA GLY A 4 -22.78 23.40 15.82
C GLY A 4 -21.41 23.26 15.18
N ALA A 5 -20.76 22.11 15.35
CA ALA A 5 -19.62 21.73 14.52
C ALA A 5 -20.10 21.61 13.08
N ALA A 6 -19.55 22.43 12.19
CA ALA A 6 -19.71 22.26 10.75
C ALA A 6 -19.21 20.86 10.35
N PRO A 7 -19.87 20.15 9.42
CA PRO A 7 -19.33 18.91 8.89
C PRO A 7 -17.96 19.21 8.28
N GLY A 8 -16.90 18.59 8.82
CA GLY A 8 -15.55 18.73 8.30
C GLY A 8 -15.54 18.41 6.81
N ARG A 9 -14.93 19.27 5.99
CA ARG A 9 -14.62 18.92 4.60
C ARG A 9 -13.84 17.61 4.66
N ALA A 10 -14.38 16.54 4.08
CA ALA A 10 -13.62 15.31 3.85
C ALA A 10 -12.28 15.71 3.21
N GLY A 11 -11.16 15.36 3.86
CA GLY A 11 -9.84 15.68 3.36
C GLY A 11 -9.65 15.09 1.96
N ALA A 12 -8.78 15.69 1.14
CA ALA A 12 -8.57 15.21 -0.24
C ALA A 12 -8.12 13.74 -0.34
N TRP A 13 -7.67 13.16 0.77
CA TRP A 13 -7.27 11.75 0.89
C TRP A 13 -8.47 10.80 0.95
N SER A 14 -9.59 11.24 1.53
CA SER A 14 -10.83 10.45 1.68
C SER A 14 -11.77 10.65 0.49
N GLU A 15 -11.45 11.60 -0.41
CA GLU A 15 -12.17 11.76 -1.67
C GLU A 15 -12.03 10.49 -2.51
N ARG A 16 -13.17 9.93 -2.91
CA ARG A 16 -13.19 8.75 -3.79
C ARG A 16 -12.44 9.09 -5.08
N PRO A 17 -11.48 8.28 -5.55
CA PRO A 17 -10.73 8.58 -6.77
C PRO A 17 -11.63 8.87 -7.98
N VAL A 18 -12.73 8.12 -8.12
CA VAL A 18 -13.72 8.34 -9.18
C VAL A 18 -14.28 9.77 -9.13
N ASP A 19 -14.65 10.26 -7.95
CA ASP A 19 -15.23 11.59 -7.80
C ASP A 19 -14.18 12.69 -8.04
N ARG A 20 -12.95 12.52 -7.51
CA ARG A 20 -11.82 13.45 -7.74
C ARG A 20 -11.53 13.59 -9.23
N PHE A 21 -11.31 12.46 -9.90
CA PHE A 21 -10.84 12.46 -11.28
C PHE A 21 -11.95 12.82 -12.28
N LEU A 22 -13.21 12.55 -11.94
CA LEU A 22 -14.35 13.03 -12.72
C LEU A 22 -14.45 14.55 -12.65
N ARG A 23 -14.37 15.13 -11.43
CA ARG A 23 -14.39 16.59 -11.22
C ARG A 23 -13.24 17.30 -11.93
N ALA A 24 -12.08 16.65 -12.02
CA ALA A 24 -10.91 17.15 -12.74
C ALA A 24 -10.98 16.92 -14.27
N GLY A 25 -12.06 16.33 -14.80
CA GLY A 25 -12.21 16.03 -16.23
C GLY A 25 -11.24 14.97 -16.76
N ARG A 26 -10.67 14.15 -15.88
CA ARG A 26 -9.68 13.11 -16.23
C ARG A 26 -10.28 11.75 -16.55
N ILE A 27 -11.54 11.54 -16.16
CA ILE A 27 -12.35 10.38 -16.58
C ILE A 27 -13.68 10.88 -17.16
N ALA A 28 -14.23 10.12 -18.12
CA ALA A 28 -15.44 10.52 -18.86
C ALA A 28 -16.75 10.17 -18.14
N ALA A 29 -16.71 9.23 -17.20
CA ALA A 29 -17.89 8.75 -16.49
C ALA A 29 -17.55 8.49 -15.02
N ARG A 30 -18.59 8.49 -14.18
CA ARG A 30 -18.49 8.13 -12.75
C ARG A 30 -18.39 6.60 -12.59
N ASP A 31 -17.35 6.02 -13.15
CA ASP A 31 -17.10 4.58 -13.21
C ASP A 31 -15.69 4.26 -12.73
N GLY A 32 -15.55 3.28 -11.83
CA GLY A 32 -14.26 2.78 -11.37
C GLY A 32 -13.44 2.17 -12.50
N ALA A 33 -14.08 1.56 -13.51
CA ALA A 33 -13.41 1.02 -14.68
C ALA A 33 -12.77 2.10 -15.58
N ALA A 34 -13.20 3.36 -15.44
CA ALA A 34 -12.55 4.48 -16.13
C ALA A 34 -11.22 4.89 -15.47
N LEU A 35 -10.90 4.37 -14.27
CA LEU A 35 -9.63 4.63 -13.61
C LEU A 35 -8.53 3.75 -14.19
N ARG A 36 -7.41 4.38 -14.55
CA ARG A 36 -6.21 3.71 -15.02
C ARG A 36 -5.17 3.70 -13.92
N TRP A 37 -4.50 2.56 -13.78
CA TRP A 37 -3.57 2.27 -12.71
C TRP A 37 -2.18 1.98 -13.29
N PHE A 38 -1.16 2.48 -12.60
CA PHE A 38 0.20 2.02 -12.80
C PHE A 38 0.56 1.10 -11.63
N HIS A 39 0.70 -0.19 -11.91
CA HIS A 39 0.98 -1.21 -10.91
C HIS A 39 2.47 -1.36 -10.64
N ALA A 40 2.81 -1.62 -9.37
CA ALA A 40 4.16 -1.95 -8.91
C ALA A 40 5.22 -0.94 -9.41
N ALA A 41 5.08 0.34 -9.05
CA ALA A 41 6.05 1.40 -9.35
C ALA A 41 7.28 1.31 -8.42
N ASN A 42 7.88 0.12 -8.33
CA ASN A 42 8.83 -0.27 -7.28
C ASN A 42 10.29 -0.02 -7.62
N GLY A 43 10.58 1.09 -8.29
CA GLY A 43 11.93 1.45 -8.70
C GLY A 43 11.96 2.83 -9.32
N SER A 44 13.11 3.50 -9.29
CA SER A 44 13.26 4.89 -9.74
C SER A 44 12.78 5.08 -11.19
N ALA A 45 13.21 4.19 -12.09
CA ALA A 45 12.78 4.24 -13.49
C ALA A 45 11.26 4.03 -13.67
N ARG A 46 10.66 3.12 -12.90
CA ARG A 46 9.21 2.83 -12.97
C ARG A 46 8.39 3.96 -12.37
N ALA A 47 8.82 4.53 -11.25
CA ALA A 47 8.21 5.72 -10.66
C ALA A 47 8.25 6.91 -11.65
N ALA A 48 9.39 7.11 -12.32
CA ALA A 48 9.55 8.10 -13.39
C ALA A 48 8.60 7.87 -14.58
N GLN A 49 8.42 6.61 -14.98
CA GLN A 49 7.45 6.26 -16.01
C GLN A 49 6.01 6.55 -15.56
N ALA A 50 5.65 6.13 -14.34
CA ALA A 50 4.32 6.34 -13.78
C ALA A 50 3.97 7.84 -13.68
N ALA A 51 4.92 8.65 -13.22
CA ALA A 51 4.76 10.10 -13.09
C ALA A 51 4.44 10.79 -14.43
N ARG A 52 5.10 10.37 -15.52
CA ARG A 52 4.90 10.92 -16.87
C ARG A 52 3.73 10.32 -17.63
N SER A 53 3.23 9.16 -17.22
CA SER A 53 2.13 8.49 -17.90
C SER A 53 0.80 9.22 -17.70
N ASP A 54 -0.22 8.78 -18.42
CA ASP A 54 -1.56 9.35 -18.34
C ASP A 54 -2.47 8.66 -17.30
N VAL A 55 -1.93 7.73 -16.50
CA VAL A 55 -2.68 7.03 -15.45
C VAL A 55 -3.23 7.99 -14.38
N HIS A 56 -4.16 7.50 -13.56
CA HIS A 56 -4.80 8.26 -12.49
C HIS A 56 -4.21 7.89 -11.12
N MET A 57 -3.98 6.61 -10.89
CA MET A 57 -3.47 6.06 -9.63
C MET A 57 -2.14 5.35 -9.86
N VAL A 58 -1.21 5.49 -8.92
CA VAL A 58 0.08 4.77 -8.91
C VAL A 58 0.19 3.96 -7.64
N GLU A 59 0.50 2.67 -7.79
CA GLU A 59 0.71 1.74 -6.70
C GLU A 59 2.20 1.47 -6.48
N GLY A 60 2.64 1.46 -5.23
CA GLY A 60 3.97 1.05 -4.82
C GLY A 60 3.91 0.05 -3.66
N ASP A 61 4.64 -1.05 -3.79
CA ASP A 61 4.78 -2.07 -2.75
C ASP A 61 5.81 -1.63 -1.72
N VAL A 62 5.43 -1.53 -0.44
CA VAL A 62 6.28 -1.00 0.62
C VAL A 62 6.82 -2.13 1.50
N VAL A 63 8.15 -2.16 1.65
CA VAL A 63 8.88 -3.04 2.58
C VAL A 63 9.95 -2.25 3.33
N LEU A 64 10.54 -2.82 4.38
CA LEU A 64 11.78 -2.29 4.96
C LEU A 64 12.98 -2.92 4.26
N ARG A 65 13.96 -2.09 3.86
CA ARG A 65 15.25 -2.54 3.33
C ARG A 65 15.91 -3.51 4.30
N GLY A 66 16.26 -4.70 3.85
CA GLY A 66 16.85 -5.74 4.71
C GLY A 66 15.95 -6.29 5.84
N GLY A 67 14.71 -5.79 5.97
CA GLY A 67 13.73 -6.22 6.97
C GLY A 67 13.64 -5.36 8.24
N ASP A 68 14.60 -4.46 8.47
CA ASP A 68 14.65 -3.53 9.62
C ASP A 68 15.24 -2.15 9.30
N GLY A 69 15.65 -1.90 8.05
CA GLY A 69 16.15 -0.62 7.58
C GLY A 69 15.05 0.39 7.23
N GLU A 70 15.34 1.29 6.30
CA GLU A 70 14.38 2.32 5.85
C GLU A 70 13.29 1.75 4.93
N PRO A 71 12.09 2.38 4.87
CA PRO A 71 11.06 1.99 3.92
C PRO A 71 11.51 2.24 2.46
N ILE A 72 11.34 1.23 1.63
CA ILE A 72 11.68 1.24 0.19
C ILE A 72 10.51 0.67 -0.62
N LEU A 73 10.55 0.87 -1.94
CA LEU A 73 9.55 0.28 -2.83
C LEU A 73 10.09 -1.00 -3.47
N ALA A 74 9.59 -2.16 -3.03
CA ALA A 74 9.97 -3.46 -3.55
C ALA A 74 8.85 -4.48 -3.35
N HIS A 75 8.76 -5.44 -4.27
CA HIS A 75 7.83 -6.56 -4.16
C HIS A 75 8.59 -7.82 -3.75
N PRO A 76 8.20 -8.53 -2.67
CA PRO A 76 8.83 -9.80 -2.30
C PRO A 76 8.94 -10.78 -3.49
N PRO A 77 10.05 -11.51 -3.65
CA PRO A 77 11.10 -11.72 -2.65
C PRO A 77 12.16 -10.61 -2.59
N ASP A 78 12.03 -9.53 -3.37
CA ASP A 78 12.98 -8.42 -3.34
C ASP A 78 12.93 -7.73 -1.97
N THR A 79 14.09 -7.57 -1.35
CA THR A 79 14.26 -6.93 -0.04
C THR A 79 15.06 -5.63 -0.13
N ASP A 80 15.35 -5.19 -1.34
CA ASP A 80 16.07 -3.95 -1.64
C ASP A 80 15.51 -3.31 -2.94
N SER A 81 15.77 -2.03 -3.12
CA SER A 81 15.33 -1.24 -4.27
C SER A 81 16.25 -0.04 -4.49
N ASP A 82 16.29 0.47 -5.72
CA ASP A 82 17.01 1.68 -6.10
C ASP A 82 16.27 2.98 -5.71
N ILE A 83 15.09 2.86 -5.07
CA ILE A 83 14.30 3.99 -4.60
C ILE A 83 13.76 3.76 -3.18
N THR A 84 13.91 4.77 -2.34
CA THR A 84 13.29 4.83 -1.00
C THR A 84 11.83 5.27 -1.10
N LEU A 85 11.04 4.99 -0.04
CA LEU A 85 9.68 5.51 0.03
C LEU A 85 9.63 7.04 0.03
N GLN A 86 10.60 7.68 0.69
CA GLN A 86 10.68 9.13 0.73
C GLN A 86 10.86 9.72 -0.68
N GLU A 87 11.85 9.26 -1.43
CA GLU A 87 12.10 9.72 -2.82
C GLU A 87 10.88 9.49 -3.72
N TRP A 88 10.23 8.33 -3.58
CA TRP A 88 9.02 8.02 -4.33
C TRP A 88 7.86 8.97 -3.99
N LEU A 89 7.65 9.26 -2.71
CA LEU A 89 6.61 10.19 -2.25
C LEU A 89 6.87 11.61 -2.76
N GLU A 90 8.11 12.12 -2.64
CA GLU A 90 8.52 13.42 -3.17
C GLU A 90 8.24 13.50 -4.68
N GLN A 91 8.56 12.44 -5.41
CA GLN A 91 8.24 12.35 -6.82
C GLN A 91 6.73 12.37 -7.07
N MET A 92 5.92 11.59 -6.35
CA MET A 92 4.48 11.55 -6.55
C MET A 92 3.79 12.86 -6.18
N VAL A 93 4.25 13.57 -5.15
CA VAL A 93 3.77 14.90 -4.76
C VAL A 93 3.85 15.88 -5.93
N SER A 94 4.91 15.80 -6.75
CA SER A 94 5.09 16.67 -7.92
C SER A 94 4.13 16.39 -9.09
N THR A 95 3.30 15.33 -9.00
CA THR A 95 2.38 14.91 -10.06
C THR A 95 0.93 15.31 -9.77
N ASN A 96 -0.02 14.84 -10.58
CA ASN A 96 -1.45 14.89 -10.32
C ASN A 96 -2.07 13.50 -10.05
N LYS A 97 -1.25 12.51 -9.69
CA LYS A 97 -1.66 11.12 -9.48
C LYS A 97 -2.13 10.90 -8.04
N GLY A 98 -3.19 10.12 -7.85
CA GLY A 98 -3.44 9.50 -6.55
C GLY A 98 -2.47 8.34 -6.33
N ILE A 99 -2.30 7.93 -5.07
CA ILE A 99 -1.33 6.90 -4.70
C ILE A 99 -1.99 5.75 -3.94
N LYS A 100 -1.45 4.54 -4.09
CA LYS A 100 -1.74 3.37 -3.26
C LYS A 100 -0.43 2.83 -2.70
N LEU A 101 -0.26 2.87 -1.39
CA LEU A 101 0.86 2.22 -0.71
C LEU A 101 0.43 0.82 -0.29
N ASP A 102 1.05 -0.19 -0.88
CA ASP A 102 0.75 -1.60 -0.64
C ASP A 102 1.76 -2.21 0.33
N PHE A 103 1.40 -2.26 1.61
CA PHE A 103 2.28 -2.76 2.65
C PHE A 103 2.43 -4.28 2.56
N LYS A 104 3.67 -4.73 2.34
CA LYS A 104 3.99 -6.15 2.30
C LYS A 104 4.62 -6.59 3.62
N SER A 105 4.24 -7.77 4.09
CA SER A 105 5.03 -8.46 5.11
C SER A 105 6.33 -8.90 4.47
N GLY A 106 7.45 -8.26 4.81
CA GLY A 106 8.77 -8.63 4.27
C GLY A 106 8.98 -10.14 4.36
N SER A 107 9.37 -10.77 3.24
CA SER A 107 9.62 -12.19 3.15
C SER A 107 10.93 -12.55 3.86
N GLN A 108 10.98 -12.45 5.18
CA GLN A 108 11.98 -13.23 5.89
C GLN A 108 11.61 -14.69 5.68
N ARG A 109 12.55 -15.47 5.14
CA ARG A 109 12.44 -16.92 4.95
C ARG A 109 11.81 -17.50 6.21
N MET A 110 10.55 -17.89 6.14
CA MET A 110 9.98 -18.82 7.10
C MET A 110 10.88 -20.05 7.03
N ALA A 111 11.68 -20.27 8.08
CA ALA A 111 12.49 -21.47 8.19
C ALA A 111 11.56 -22.66 7.90
N ALA A 112 11.97 -23.53 6.98
CA ALA A 112 11.18 -24.68 6.59
C ALA A 112 10.90 -25.52 7.85
N GLY A 113 9.64 -25.57 8.29
CA GLY A 113 9.22 -26.31 9.50
C GLY A 113 8.56 -25.48 10.60
N ALA A 114 8.56 -24.14 10.53
CA ALA A 114 7.80 -23.34 11.49
C ALA A 114 6.31 -23.31 11.12
N GLY A 115 5.47 -24.09 11.82
CA GLY A 115 4.03 -23.91 11.80
C GLY A 115 3.62 -22.50 12.28
N CYS A 116 2.35 -22.11 12.11
CA CYS A 116 1.77 -20.83 12.53
C CYS A 116 1.82 -20.53 14.05
N ALA A 117 2.69 -21.22 14.81
CA ALA A 117 2.92 -21.07 16.24
C ALA A 117 4.27 -20.39 16.57
N LEU A 118 4.76 -19.48 15.70
CA LEU A 118 5.76 -18.51 16.15
C LEU A 118 5.08 -17.54 17.13
N PRO A 119 5.72 -17.17 18.26
CA PRO A 119 5.11 -16.29 19.23
C PRO A 119 4.71 -14.98 18.56
N ALA A 120 3.44 -14.59 18.76
CA ALA A 120 2.76 -13.44 18.20
C ALA A 120 3.32 -12.09 18.70
N ARG A 121 4.61 -11.84 18.45
CA ARG A 121 5.28 -10.58 18.82
C ARG A 121 6.04 -9.90 17.67
N THR A 122 6.15 -10.52 16.49
CA THR A 122 6.90 -9.90 15.38
C THR A 122 6.38 -10.32 14.00
N LEU A 123 5.05 -10.41 13.81
CA LEU A 123 4.48 -10.30 12.46
C LEU A 123 4.36 -8.81 12.15
N ARG A 124 5.25 -8.37 11.26
CA ARG A 124 5.83 -7.02 11.22
C ARG A 124 4.91 -6.03 10.52
N LEU A 125 4.38 -5.09 11.30
CA LEU A 125 3.98 -3.76 10.84
C LEU A 125 5.19 -2.81 10.72
N ALA A 126 6.41 -3.35 10.68
CA ALA A 126 7.64 -2.57 10.82
C ALA A 126 7.77 -1.50 9.73
N ALA A 127 7.28 -1.77 8.52
CA ALA A 127 7.24 -0.76 7.45
C ALA A 127 6.13 0.28 7.66
N VAL A 128 5.00 -0.09 8.29
CA VAL A 128 3.81 0.77 8.36
C VAL A 128 4.08 2.05 9.15
N GLY A 129 4.60 1.94 10.37
CA GLY A 129 4.85 3.11 11.23
C GLY A 129 5.74 4.17 10.56
N PRO A 130 6.99 3.83 10.20
CA PRO A 130 7.90 4.75 9.51
C PRO A 130 7.35 5.28 8.18
N SER A 131 6.57 4.47 7.45
CA SER A 131 5.95 4.93 6.20
C SER A 131 4.85 5.96 6.42
N LEU A 132 4.04 5.80 7.49
CA LEU A 132 3.01 6.77 7.85
C LEU A 132 3.64 8.08 8.36
N GLU A 133 4.80 8.01 9.04
CA GLU A 133 5.59 9.20 9.41
C GLU A 133 6.06 9.97 8.16
N LEU A 134 6.67 9.27 7.19
CA LEU A 134 7.09 9.88 5.91
C LEU A 134 5.89 10.47 5.14
N LEU A 135 4.78 9.74 5.08
CA LEU A 135 3.56 10.20 4.42
C LEU A 135 3.00 11.47 5.09
N GLY A 136 3.08 11.57 6.43
CA GLY A 136 2.69 12.77 7.17
C GLY A 136 3.55 14.00 6.85
N GLN A 137 4.84 13.82 6.58
CA GLN A 137 5.76 14.91 6.22
C GLN A 137 5.43 15.52 4.86
N VAL A 138 5.03 14.70 3.89
CA VAL A 138 4.67 15.16 2.53
C VAL A 138 3.18 15.52 2.40
N GLY A 139 2.38 15.31 3.43
CA GLY A 139 0.94 15.22 3.28
C GLY A 139 0.24 16.51 2.86
N GLN A 140 0.79 17.67 3.23
CA GLN A 140 0.32 18.98 2.76
C GLN A 140 0.44 19.14 1.22
N GLY A 141 1.40 18.45 0.60
CA GLY A 141 1.57 18.44 -0.85
C GLY A 141 0.65 17.44 -1.58
N LEU A 142 0.06 16.48 -0.87
CA LEU A 142 -0.78 15.43 -1.43
C LEU A 142 -2.28 15.80 -1.36
N ASP A 143 -2.73 16.83 -2.09
CA ASP A 143 -4.18 17.13 -2.26
C ASP A 143 -4.86 16.16 -3.24
N ARG A 144 -4.86 14.87 -2.93
CA ARG A 144 -5.31 13.81 -3.84
C ARG A 144 -5.62 12.51 -3.08
N PRO A 145 -6.33 11.55 -3.72
CA PRO A 145 -6.65 10.28 -3.07
C PRO A 145 -5.40 9.51 -2.66
N VAL A 146 -5.38 9.06 -1.40
CA VAL A 146 -4.32 8.22 -0.82
C VAL A 146 -4.96 6.93 -0.33
N TRP A 147 -4.49 5.82 -0.86
CA TRP A 147 -4.94 4.48 -0.50
C TRP A 147 -3.86 3.76 0.29
N LEU A 148 -4.23 3.18 1.42
CA LEU A 148 -3.34 2.37 2.26
C LEU A 148 -3.83 0.93 2.19
N ASN A 149 -3.02 0.09 1.55
CA ASN A 149 -3.34 -1.29 1.29
C ASN A 149 -2.57 -2.24 2.21
N GLY A 150 -3.25 -3.29 2.66
CA GLY A 150 -2.61 -4.36 3.41
C GLY A 150 -3.45 -5.63 3.40
N ASP A 151 -2.79 -6.76 3.16
CA ASP A 151 -3.38 -8.07 3.35
C ASP A 151 -3.43 -8.37 4.85
N ILE A 152 -4.59 -8.17 5.48
CA ILE A 152 -4.75 -8.32 6.94
C ILE A 152 -5.62 -9.52 7.32
N LEU A 153 -6.17 -10.22 6.32
CA LEU A 153 -7.05 -11.38 6.51
C LEU A 153 -6.38 -12.66 5.96
N PRO A 154 -6.63 -13.83 6.56
CA PRO A 154 -6.30 -15.10 5.93
C PRO A 154 -7.31 -15.37 4.81
N GLY A 155 -6.84 -15.78 3.63
CA GLY A 155 -7.72 -16.22 2.54
C GLY A 155 -7.59 -17.72 2.24
N PRO A 156 -8.30 -18.20 1.20
CA PRO A 156 -8.37 -19.63 0.88
C PRO A 156 -6.99 -20.26 0.65
N GLY A 157 -6.67 -21.31 1.42
CA GLY A 157 -5.38 -22.00 1.38
C GLY A 157 -4.22 -21.26 2.06
N GLY A 158 -4.44 -20.07 2.61
CA GLY A 158 -3.49 -19.35 3.44
C GLY A 158 -3.64 -19.75 4.92
N SER A 159 -2.52 -20.01 5.59
CA SER A 159 -2.55 -20.43 7.00
C SER A 159 -2.43 -19.25 7.99
N CYS A 160 -1.99 -18.07 7.54
CA CYS A 160 -1.72 -16.92 8.39
C CYS A 160 -1.93 -15.59 7.62
N ALA A 161 -2.47 -14.57 8.31
CA ALA A 161 -2.49 -13.20 7.79
C ALA A 161 -1.07 -12.60 7.86
N PRO A 162 -0.60 -11.89 6.81
CA PRO A 162 0.78 -11.41 6.73
C PRO A 162 0.99 -10.17 7.61
N LEU A 163 -0.06 -9.37 7.83
CA LEU A 163 -0.07 -8.22 8.73
C LEU A 163 -1.04 -8.43 9.89
N ASP A 164 -0.70 -7.91 11.07
CA ASP A 164 -1.64 -7.85 12.21
C ASP A 164 -2.76 -6.84 11.89
N ALA A 165 -3.98 -7.36 11.69
CA ALA A 165 -5.15 -6.55 11.34
C ALA A 165 -5.44 -5.42 12.33
N ARG A 166 -5.42 -5.70 13.64
CA ARG A 166 -5.80 -4.71 14.65
C ARG A 166 -4.75 -3.62 14.75
N ALA A 167 -3.48 -3.99 14.73
CA ALA A 167 -2.39 -3.03 14.82
C ALA A 167 -2.23 -2.23 13.52
N PHE A 168 -2.49 -2.80 12.34
CA PHE A 168 -2.55 -2.08 11.06
C PHE A 168 -3.63 -1.00 11.09
N LEU A 169 -4.87 -1.39 11.42
CA LEU A 169 -6.01 -0.48 11.46
C LEU A 169 -5.79 0.64 12.49
N ARG A 170 -5.26 0.32 13.68
CA ARG A 170 -4.91 1.36 14.67
C ARG A 170 -3.87 2.34 14.13
N ALA A 171 -2.78 1.86 13.55
CA ALA A 171 -1.74 2.73 13.02
C ALA A 171 -2.27 3.67 11.94
N VAL A 172 -3.00 3.14 10.96
CA VAL A 172 -3.56 3.94 9.86
C VAL A 172 -4.59 4.95 10.35
N THR A 173 -5.56 4.51 11.18
CA THR A 173 -6.62 5.42 11.66
C THR A 173 -6.08 6.51 12.59
N SER A 174 -4.98 6.26 13.32
CA SER A 174 -4.33 7.28 14.15
C SER A 174 -3.52 8.29 13.33
N SER A 175 -2.76 7.86 12.32
CA SER A 175 -1.85 8.74 11.57
C SER A 175 -2.49 9.38 10.35
N CYS A 176 -3.41 8.68 9.68
CA CYS A 176 -4.00 9.06 8.40
C CYS A 176 -5.51 8.76 8.38
N PRO A 177 -6.32 9.41 9.25
CA PRO A 177 -7.74 9.10 9.39
C PRO A 177 -8.56 9.33 8.12
N ASP A 178 -8.10 10.20 7.23
CA ASP A 178 -8.72 10.47 5.94
C ASP A 178 -8.24 9.56 4.80
N ALA A 179 -7.29 8.65 5.01
CA ALA A 179 -6.86 7.75 3.94
C ALA A 179 -7.93 6.69 3.62
N THR A 180 -8.04 6.32 2.35
CA THR A 180 -8.88 5.17 1.95
C THR A 180 -8.16 3.87 2.29
N LEU A 181 -8.84 2.97 3.02
CA LEU A 181 -8.32 1.64 3.30
C LEU A 181 -8.64 0.67 2.15
N SER A 182 -7.64 -0.08 1.69
CA SER A 182 -7.77 -1.19 0.75
C SER A 182 -7.33 -2.47 1.43
N LEU A 183 -8.26 -3.24 1.99
CA LEU A 183 -7.92 -4.39 2.84
C LEU A 183 -8.08 -5.69 2.08
N GLY A 184 -7.02 -6.49 2.06
CA GLY A 184 -6.96 -7.74 1.33
C GLY A 184 -6.80 -8.98 2.22
N TRP A 185 -6.62 -10.12 1.56
CA TRP A 185 -6.37 -11.41 2.19
C TRP A 185 -5.25 -12.17 1.48
N THR A 186 -4.58 -13.08 2.19
CA THR A 186 -3.60 -13.97 1.56
C THR A 186 -4.24 -15.02 0.68
N THR A 187 -3.60 -15.33 -0.45
CA THR A 187 -3.93 -16.53 -1.24
C THR A 187 -2.93 -17.65 -0.93
N GLY A 188 -3.42 -18.89 -0.90
CA GLY A 188 -2.59 -20.05 -0.59
C GLY A 188 -1.44 -20.22 -1.58
N CYS A 189 -0.22 -20.00 -1.11
CA CYS A 189 0.99 -20.31 -1.85
C CYS A 189 1.25 -21.83 -1.73
N GLN A 190 0.71 -22.61 -2.67
CA GLN A 190 1.12 -24.01 -2.82
C GLN A 190 2.60 -24.02 -3.21
N ARG A 191 3.49 -24.32 -2.24
CA ARG A 191 4.86 -24.71 -2.57
C ARG A 191 4.74 -25.93 -3.48
N GLY A 192 5.29 -25.81 -4.69
CA GLY A 192 5.32 -26.92 -5.64
C GLY A 192 5.77 -28.19 -4.91
N GLN A 193 5.00 -29.27 -5.05
CA GLN A 193 5.61 -30.58 -4.93
C GLN A 193 6.79 -30.61 -5.91
N VAL A 194 7.88 -31.26 -5.51
CA VAL A 194 9.09 -31.43 -6.31
C VAL A 194 8.69 -31.80 -7.74
N GLY A 195 8.77 -30.84 -8.68
CA GLY A 195 8.35 -31.03 -10.08
C GLY A 195 7.48 -29.94 -10.73
N SER A 196 6.86 -29.00 -9.98
CA SER A 196 6.02 -27.95 -10.59
C SER A 196 6.47 -26.53 -10.24
N SER A 197 6.50 -25.63 -11.24
CA SER A 197 6.90 -24.22 -11.12
C SER A 197 6.14 -23.49 -9.99
N PRO A 198 6.81 -22.68 -9.15
CA PRO A 198 6.15 -21.93 -8.08
C PRO A 198 5.16 -20.90 -8.67
N ARG A 199 3.96 -20.83 -8.09
CA ARG A 199 2.97 -19.77 -8.39
C ARG A 199 3.22 -18.59 -7.44
N PRO A 200 3.29 -17.34 -7.94
CA PRO A 200 3.42 -16.18 -7.07
C PRO A 200 2.18 -16.03 -6.19
N CYS A 201 2.38 -15.69 -4.90
CA CYS A 201 1.28 -15.36 -4.00
C CYS A 201 0.76 -13.96 -4.40
N LEU A 202 -0.28 -13.89 -5.25
CA LEU A 202 -0.93 -12.61 -5.58
C LEU A 202 -1.95 -12.27 -4.49
N GLY A 203 -1.78 -11.11 -3.85
CA GLY A 203 -2.89 -10.37 -3.23
C GLY A 203 -3.78 -9.79 -4.34
N ILE A 204 -5.07 -9.62 -4.06
CA ILE A 204 -5.97 -8.93 -4.99
C ILE A 204 -5.73 -7.43 -4.85
N ALA A 205 -5.41 -6.77 -5.97
CA ALA A 205 -5.18 -5.33 -6.06
C ALA A 205 -6.49 -4.53 -6.03
#